data_AF-C0CL64-F1
#
_entry.id   AF-C0CL64-F1
#
_cell.length_a   1.000
_cell.length_b   1.000
_cell.length_c   1.000
_cell.angle_alpha   90.00
_cell.angle_beta   90.00
_cell.angle_gamma   90.00
#
_symmetry.space_group_name_H-M   'P 1'
#
loop_
_entity.id
_entity.type
_entity.pdbx_description
1 polymer ?
#
loop_
_entity_poly.entity_id
_entity_poly.type
_entity_poly.pdbx_seq_one_letter_code
_entity_poly.pdbx_strand_id
1 'polypeptide(L)'
;MGSLWQDLDFERTVQNTVRDFEFTKRAYKDFYHVVNLDEFEDQDAQVIFQYLYKKMGMVSFGDYLRRYLYERSMIAKPFSLVPLEDYKNIIIQSFEQTGTPKSMRPTSTKLRTLAANWLTQASVKRETIFLLGFGLGMEVGEVKEFLLKAQRERDFDFTDPCEVIYWYCYRNHHGYEAAQRMKQRYEELPVTGQKRDLKDCLDVLRSGQIRLNTHEGVWKYLGLLREGSLKSDQEAYRWFVRLMEHSRRIIARMYQKDVEEVRGSKRWKAQDISPGDVEKVIFNGVPVDNMGNLKKMSASILSKHFAQKRLSRQRINQILNRKQQVERFDLITLEFFIISQEMEDADAKERYRFFRREIQQILKECSMGELYIVNPYECFILMCLLTDCPLAVFSEIWEMSYEAEEL
;
A
#
# COMPACT_ATOMS: atom_id res chain seq x y z
N MET A 1 37.31 -6.93 3.01
CA MET A 1 36.02 -7.31 3.62
C MET A 1 34.95 -6.45 3.00
N GLY A 2 34.28 -6.94 1.95
CA GLY A 2 33.12 -6.24 1.39
C GLY A 2 31.99 -6.33 2.39
N SER A 3 31.28 -5.22 2.66
CA SER A 3 30.19 -5.25 3.63
C SER A 3 29.18 -6.32 3.20
N LEU A 4 28.73 -7.15 4.14
CA LEU A 4 27.77 -8.25 3.98
C LEU A 4 26.47 -7.79 3.27
N TRP A 5 26.28 -6.48 3.11
CA TRP A 5 25.06 -5.78 2.73
C TRP A 5 25.19 -4.92 1.45
N GLN A 6 26.23 -5.08 0.63
CA GLN A 6 26.34 -4.32 -0.65
C GLN A 6 25.16 -4.58 -1.61
N ASP A 7 24.52 -5.76 -1.58
CA ASP A 7 23.29 -6.02 -2.37
C ASP A 7 22.01 -5.44 -1.73
N LEU A 8 22.12 -4.94 -0.50
CA LEU A 8 21.12 -4.07 0.11
C LEU A 8 21.39 -2.59 -0.24
N ASP A 9 22.15 -2.30 -1.31
CA ASP A 9 22.14 -0.97 -1.94
C ASP A 9 20.74 -0.72 -2.53
N PHE A 10 19.83 -0.35 -1.63
CA PHE A 10 18.46 0.10 -1.89
C PHE A 10 18.41 1.41 -2.67
N GLU A 11 19.57 1.98 -3.02
CA GLU A 11 19.68 3.22 -3.80
C GLU A 11 19.09 3.09 -5.22
N ARG A 12 18.81 1.89 -5.73
CA ARG A 12 18.40 1.70 -7.13
C ARG A 12 16.92 1.78 -7.49
N THR A 13 15.98 1.85 -6.55
CA THR A 13 14.54 1.84 -6.92
C THR A 13 13.70 3.03 -6.51
N VAL A 14 14.28 4.08 -5.91
CA VAL A 14 13.54 5.33 -5.70
C VAL A 14 14.34 6.49 -6.28
N GLN A 15 14.49 6.50 -7.61
CA GLN A 15 14.74 7.75 -8.32
C GLN A 15 13.46 8.58 -8.26
N ASN A 16 13.29 9.28 -7.14
CA ASN A 16 12.38 10.39 -7.07
C ASN A 16 13.15 11.65 -7.45
N THR A 17 12.81 12.26 -8.56
CA THR A 17 13.51 13.43 -9.09
C THR A 17 13.07 14.70 -8.38
N VAL A 18 13.35 14.80 -7.08
CA VAL A 18 13.77 16.05 -6.42
C VAL A 18 14.66 15.65 -5.24
N ARG A 19 15.84 16.27 -5.16
CA ARG A 19 16.81 16.04 -4.07
C ARG A 19 16.15 16.42 -2.73
N ASP A 20 15.96 15.40 -1.89
CA ASP A 20 15.57 15.45 -0.47
C ASP A 20 14.07 15.49 -0.11
N PHE A 21 13.37 14.41 -0.47
CA PHE A 21 12.53 13.73 0.53
C PHE A 21 13.41 13.15 1.65
N GLU A 22 13.89 14.03 2.54
CA GLU A 22 14.79 13.65 3.63
C GLU A 22 14.24 12.46 4.43
N PHE A 23 12.91 12.35 4.59
CA PHE A 23 12.28 11.25 5.31
C PHE A 23 12.37 9.89 4.59
N THR A 24 12.32 9.82 3.26
CA THR A 24 12.43 8.54 2.55
C THR A 24 13.87 8.05 2.66
N LYS A 25 14.83 8.93 2.36
CA LYS A 25 16.26 8.65 2.55
C LYS A 25 16.59 8.31 4.00
N ARG A 26 16.00 9.04 4.95
CA ARG A 26 16.14 8.77 6.40
C ARG A 26 15.52 7.43 6.76
N ALA A 27 14.32 7.09 6.30
CA ALA A 27 13.71 5.79 6.55
C ALA A 27 14.56 4.64 5.98
N TYR A 28 15.16 4.80 4.80
CA TYR A 28 16.12 3.83 4.25
C TYR A 28 17.40 3.72 5.08
N LYS A 29 17.97 4.87 5.48
CA LYS A 29 19.16 4.90 6.35
C LYS A 29 18.89 4.30 7.71
N ASP A 30 17.75 4.62 8.31
CA ASP A 30 17.33 4.11 9.61
C ASP A 30 17.05 2.61 9.52
N PHE A 31 16.36 2.16 8.47
CA PHE A 31 16.21 0.73 8.20
C PHE A 31 17.56 0.03 8.11
N TYR A 32 18.48 0.54 7.28
CA TYR A 32 19.82 -0.02 7.13
C TYR A 32 20.58 -0.02 8.45
N HIS A 33 20.54 1.08 9.20
CA HIS A 33 21.18 1.18 10.49
C HIS A 33 20.64 0.15 11.48
N VAL A 34 19.32 0.00 11.56
CA VAL A 34 18.65 -0.93 12.48
C VAL A 34 19.01 -2.38 12.19
N VAL A 35 18.98 -2.81 10.93
CA VAL A 35 19.31 -4.21 10.55
C VAL A 35 20.81 -4.52 10.61
N ASN A 36 21.64 -3.52 10.93
CA ASN A 36 23.09 -3.64 11.10
C ASN A 36 23.53 -3.37 12.55
N LEU A 37 22.60 -3.26 13.49
CA LEU A 37 22.93 -3.19 14.91
C LEU A 37 23.40 -4.57 15.38
N ASP A 38 24.41 -4.61 16.26
CA ASP A 38 24.85 -5.86 16.88
C ASP A 38 23.69 -6.50 17.66
N GLU A 39 22.85 -5.67 18.30
CA GLU A 39 21.66 -6.12 19.01
C GLU A 39 20.57 -6.69 18.08
N PHE A 40 20.66 -6.50 16.76
CA PHE A 40 19.71 -7.10 15.81
C PHE A 40 19.92 -8.61 15.67
N GLU A 41 21.10 -9.14 16.00
CA GLU A 41 21.35 -10.60 15.97
C GLU A 41 20.68 -11.31 17.16
N ASP A 42 20.70 -10.69 18.36
CA ASP A 42 20.27 -11.34 19.60
C ASP A 42 18.96 -10.77 20.22
N GLN A 43 18.52 -9.58 19.81
CA GLN A 43 17.35 -8.86 20.35
C GLN A 43 16.48 -8.25 19.23
N ASP A 44 16.39 -8.95 18.10
CA ASP A 44 15.71 -8.53 16.89
C ASP A 44 14.30 -7.94 17.13
N ALA A 45 13.42 -8.65 17.85
CA ALA A 45 12.05 -8.21 18.11
C ALA A 45 12.01 -6.88 18.88
N GLN A 46 12.83 -6.75 19.93
CA GLN A 46 12.90 -5.55 20.75
C GLN A 46 13.45 -4.35 19.98
N VAL A 47 14.48 -4.57 19.14
CA VAL A 47 15.10 -3.56 18.28
C VAL A 47 14.12 -3.08 17.22
N ILE A 48 13.45 -4.01 16.52
CA ILE A 48 12.45 -3.70 15.50
C ILE A 48 11.26 -2.97 16.12
N PHE A 49 10.74 -3.46 17.25
CA PHE A 49 9.61 -2.82 17.93
C PHE A 49 9.93 -1.37 18.34
N GLN A 50 11.11 -1.14 18.94
CA GLN A 50 11.55 0.22 19.29
C GLN A 50 11.69 1.12 18.07
N TYR A 51 12.22 0.59 16.97
CA TYR A 51 12.30 1.35 15.73
C TYR A 51 10.90 1.71 15.22
N LEU A 52 10.01 0.74 15.05
CA LEU A 52 8.65 0.95 14.53
C LEU A 52 7.84 1.91 15.40
N TYR A 53 7.94 1.80 16.72
CA TYR A 53 7.14 2.58 17.66
C TYR A 53 7.74 3.96 17.97
N LYS A 54 9.07 4.06 18.17
CA LYS A 54 9.72 5.29 18.68
C LYS A 54 10.46 6.09 17.61
N LYS A 55 10.98 5.44 16.56
CA LYS A 55 11.88 6.08 15.58
C LYS A 55 11.22 6.27 14.21
N MET A 56 10.34 5.36 13.79
CA MET A 56 9.73 5.41 12.47
C MET A 56 8.75 6.58 12.35
N GLY A 57 9.23 7.68 11.79
CA GLY A 57 8.43 8.88 11.59
C GLY A 57 7.29 8.64 10.60
N MET A 58 6.06 8.87 11.05
CA MET A 58 4.91 8.92 10.14
C MET A 58 4.84 10.29 9.46
N VAL A 59 5.10 10.32 8.16
CA VAL A 59 4.86 11.50 7.35
C VAL A 59 3.36 11.60 7.07
N SER A 60 2.73 12.66 7.57
CA SER A 60 1.34 12.98 7.26
C SER A 60 1.21 13.43 5.82
N PHE A 61 0.01 13.26 5.25
CA PHE A 61 -0.33 13.86 3.97
C PHE A 61 -0.01 15.37 3.93
N GLY A 62 -0.35 16.10 4.98
CA GLY A 62 -0.06 17.53 5.07
C GLY A 62 1.42 17.88 5.07
N ASP A 63 2.26 17.07 5.73
CA ASP A 63 3.72 17.27 5.67
C ASP A 63 4.26 17.00 4.27
N TYR A 64 3.80 15.93 3.61
CA TYR A 64 4.16 15.62 2.23
C TYR A 64 3.75 16.76 1.28
N LEU A 65 2.52 17.28 1.42
CA LEU A 65 2.02 18.38 0.60
C LEU A 65 2.84 19.66 0.81
N ARG A 66 3.22 20.00 2.05
CA ARG A 66 4.07 21.17 2.31
C ARG A 66 5.44 21.04 1.65
N ARG A 67 6.07 19.87 1.71
CA ARG A 67 7.37 19.62 1.06
C ARG A 67 7.27 19.72 -0.46
N TYR A 68 6.22 19.12 -1.02
CA TYR A 68 5.91 19.22 -2.44
C TYR A 68 5.79 20.68 -2.90
N LEU A 69 4.99 21.48 -2.19
CA LEU A 69 4.81 22.90 -2.52
C LEU A 69 6.09 23.71 -2.31
N TYR A 70 6.87 23.40 -1.26
CA TYR A 70 8.13 24.06 -0.98
C TYR A 70 9.12 23.92 -2.15
N GLU A 71 9.27 22.70 -2.66
CA GLU A 71 10.15 22.38 -3.78
C GLU A 71 9.63 23.00 -5.08
N ARG A 72 8.35 22.78 -5.39
CA ARG A 72 7.75 23.26 -6.64
C ARG A 72 7.75 24.79 -6.74
N SER A 73 7.57 25.48 -5.62
CA SER A 73 7.59 26.95 -5.57
C SER A 73 8.99 27.54 -5.35
N MET A 74 10.04 26.71 -5.29
CA MET A 74 11.44 27.13 -5.10
C MET A 74 11.61 28.11 -3.93
N ILE A 75 10.98 27.82 -2.78
CA ILE A 75 10.99 28.71 -1.63
C ILE A 75 12.42 28.83 -1.09
N ALA A 76 12.94 30.06 -1.02
CA ALA A 76 14.33 30.33 -0.63
C ALA A 76 14.61 30.21 0.88
N LYS A 77 13.58 30.39 1.72
CA LYS A 77 13.71 30.31 3.19
C LYS A 77 13.79 28.86 3.64
N PRO A 78 14.52 28.51 4.72
CA PRO A 78 14.52 27.15 5.26
C PRO A 78 13.11 26.63 5.55
N PHE A 79 12.83 25.36 5.20
CA PHE A 79 11.51 24.72 5.35
C PHE A 79 10.89 24.91 6.75
N SER A 80 11.69 24.79 7.82
CA SER A 80 11.25 24.96 9.21
C SER A 80 10.77 26.38 9.56
N LEU A 81 11.12 27.37 8.75
CA LEU A 81 10.78 28.78 8.94
C LEU A 81 9.67 29.26 8.00
N VAL A 82 9.17 28.40 7.10
CA VAL A 82 8.09 28.78 6.17
C VAL A 82 6.74 28.72 6.90
N PRO A 83 6.03 29.85 7.05
CA PRO A 83 4.71 29.86 7.67
C PRO A 83 3.70 29.03 6.88
N LEU A 84 2.76 28.39 7.59
CA LEU A 84 1.67 27.63 6.96
C LEU A 84 0.87 28.48 5.95
N GLU A 85 0.79 29.79 6.18
CA GLU A 85 0.04 30.71 5.33
C GLU A 85 0.65 30.86 3.92
N ASP A 86 1.97 30.76 3.79
CA ASP A 86 2.65 30.83 2.49
C ASP A 86 2.23 29.64 1.62
N TYR A 87 2.21 28.43 2.19
CA TYR A 87 1.71 27.22 1.51
C TYR A 87 0.23 27.32 1.14
N LYS A 88 -0.62 27.86 2.03
CA LYS A 88 -2.04 28.06 1.72
C LYS A 88 -2.22 29.00 0.53
N ASN A 89 -1.46 30.08 0.48
CA ASN A 89 -1.54 31.05 -0.61
C ASN A 89 -1.10 30.45 -1.94
N ILE A 90 -0.07 29.58 -1.95
CA ILE A 90 0.32 28.82 -3.16
C ILE A 90 -0.84 27.96 -3.67
N ILE A 91 -1.50 27.19 -2.79
CA ILE A 91 -2.65 26.36 -3.18
C ILE A 91 -3.77 27.22 -3.75
N ILE A 92 -4.14 28.31 -3.06
CA ILE A 92 -5.26 29.16 -3.48
C ILE A 92 -4.98 29.79 -4.85
N GLN A 93 -3.80 30.40 -5.02
CA GLN A 93 -3.40 31.02 -6.29
C GLN A 93 -3.39 29.99 -7.43
N SER A 94 -2.86 28.80 -7.19
CA SER A 94 -2.82 27.74 -8.20
C SER A 94 -4.22 27.25 -8.60
N PHE A 95 -5.13 27.09 -7.63
CA PHE A 95 -6.51 26.71 -7.92
C PHE A 95 -7.25 27.80 -8.71
N GLU A 96 -7.03 29.08 -8.38
CA GLU A 96 -7.58 30.22 -9.13
C GLU A 96 -7.02 30.26 -10.56
N GLN A 97 -5.71 30.10 -10.74
CA GLN A 97 -5.05 30.10 -12.05
C GLN A 97 -5.49 28.93 -12.94
N THR A 98 -5.69 27.76 -12.36
CA THR A 98 -6.10 26.55 -13.11
C THR A 98 -7.61 26.47 -13.32
N GLY A 99 -8.40 27.36 -12.69
CA GLY A 99 -9.86 27.28 -12.69
C GLY A 99 -10.40 26.02 -12.00
N THR A 100 -9.60 25.38 -11.14
CA THR A 100 -10.00 24.13 -10.47
C THR A 100 -10.96 24.45 -9.33
N PRO A 101 -12.10 23.75 -9.20
CA PRO A 101 -13.03 24.02 -8.12
C PRO A 101 -12.46 23.60 -6.78
N LYS A 102 -13.00 24.17 -5.70
CA LYS A 102 -12.59 23.83 -4.33
C LYS A 102 -12.90 22.39 -3.90
N SER A 103 -13.77 21.69 -4.63
CA SER A 103 -14.15 20.30 -4.35
C SER A 103 -14.77 19.67 -5.60
N MET A 104 -14.57 18.36 -5.79
CA MET A 104 -15.26 17.59 -6.83
C MET A 104 -16.74 17.34 -6.51
N ARG A 105 -17.14 17.51 -5.25
CA ARG A 105 -18.53 17.39 -4.78
C ARG A 105 -18.99 18.72 -4.16
N PRO A 106 -20.29 19.06 -4.20
CA PRO A 106 -20.80 20.28 -3.57
C PRO A 106 -20.35 20.41 -2.11
N THR A 107 -19.86 21.59 -1.74
CA THR A 107 -19.43 21.89 -0.36
C THR A 107 -19.60 23.38 -0.04
N SER A 108 -20.03 23.68 1.19
CA SER A 108 -20.10 25.05 1.72
C SER A 108 -18.74 25.55 2.22
N THR A 109 -17.81 24.64 2.55
CA THR A 109 -16.47 24.99 3.06
C THR A 109 -15.70 25.84 2.06
N LYS A 110 -15.01 26.89 2.55
CA LYS A 110 -14.19 27.79 1.71
C LYS A 110 -12.88 27.11 1.33
N LEU A 111 -12.33 27.43 0.15
CA LEU A 111 -11.06 26.87 -0.33
C LEU A 111 -9.92 27.10 0.68
N ARG A 112 -9.82 28.29 1.27
CA ARG A 112 -8.81 28.60 2.28
C ARG A 112 -8.86 27.66 3.49
N THR A 113 -10.06 27.27 3.93
CA THR A 113 -10.25 26.30 5.02
C THR A 113 -9.85 24.88 4.58
N LEU A 114 -10.21 24.49 3.36
CA LEU A 114 -9.81 23.19 2.80
C LEU A 114 -8.29 23.10 2.65
N ALA A 115 -7.64 24.13 2.10
CA ALA A 115 -6.19 24.22 1.97
C ALA A 115 -5.49 24.11 3.34
N ALA A 116 -6.00 24.80 4.36
CA ALA A 116 -5.49 24.66 5.73
C ALA A 116 -5.57 23.20 6.21
N ASN A 117 -6.72 22.54 6.01
CA ASN A 117 -6.90 21.14 6.41
C ASN A 117 -5.97 20.20 5.65
N TRP A 118 -5.85 20.36 4.32
CA TRP A 118 -4.97 19.53 3.50
C TRP A 118 -3.51 19.61 3.94
N LEU A 119 -3.06 20.79 4.41
CA LEU A 119 -1.69 21.01 4.88
C LEU A 119 -1.40 20.46 6.30
N THR A 120 -2.42 20.06 7.06
CA THR A 120 -2.26 19.61 8.46
C THR A 120 -2.77 18.20 8.73
N GLN A 121 -3.62 17.65 7.86
CA GLN A 121 -4.22 16.33 8.06
C GLN A 121 -3.22 15.17 7.87
N ALA A 122 -3.41 14.12 8.66
CA ALA A 122 -2.67 12.86 8.53
C ALA A 122 -2.97 12.17 7.19
N SER A 123 -4.22 12.20 6.75
CA SER A 123 -4.69 11.60 5.50
C SER A 123 -5.84 12.42 4.89
N VAL A 124 -6.11 12.21 3.61
CA VAL A 124 -7.24 12.78 2.86
C VAL A 124 -7.87 11.69 2.02
N LYS A 125 -9.06 11.95 1.47
CA LYS A 125 -9.69 11.01 0.53
C LYS A 125 -8.89 10.95 -0.77
N ARG A 126 -8.87 9.79 -1.42
CA ARG A 126 -8.32 9.59 -2.76
C ARG A 126 -8.76 10.66 -3.78
N GLU A 127 -10.04 11.00 -3.80
CA GLU A 127 -10.60 12.06 -4.66
C GLU A 127 -9.93 13.43 -4.43
N THR A 128 -9.48 13.71 -3.21
CA THR A 128 -8.75 14.94 -2.88
C THR A 128 -7.38 14.99 -3.53
N ILE A 129 -6.70 13.84 -3.68
CA ILE A 129 -5.42 13.79 -4.40
C ILE A 129 -5.63 14.17 -5.86
N PHE A 130 -6.63 13.60 -6.53
CA PHE A 130 -6.93 13.97 -7.91
C PHE A 130 -7.30 15.47 -8.02
N LEU A 131 -8.07 16.00 -7.08
CA LEU A 131 -8.43 17.42 -7.09
C LEU A 131 -7.18 18.31 -6.98
N LEU A 132 -6.26 17.96 -6.08
CA LEU A 132 -4.97 18.63 -5.95
C LEU A 132 -4.11 18.46 -7.18
N GLY A 133 -4.18 17.31 -7.85
CA GLY A 133 -3.51 17.06 -9.13
C GLY A 133 -3.88 18.11 -10.17
N PHE A 134 -5.17 18.40 -10.33
CA PHE A 134 -5.63 19.47 -11.21
C PHE A 134 -5.27 20.86 -10.68
N GLY A 135 -5.59 21.13 -9.41
CA GLY A 135 -5.47 22.48 -8.85
C GLY A 135 -4.05 22.95 -8.67
N LEU A 136 -3.10 22.03 -8.52
CA LEU A 136 -1.66 22.30 -8.46
C LEU A 136 -0.95 22.09 -9.79
N GLY A 137 -1.65 21.62 -10.84
CA GLY A 137 -1.05 21.35 -12.15
C GLY A 137 0.01 20.25 -12.10
N MET A 138 -0.27 19.15 -11.41
CA MET A 138 0.62 18.00 -11.26
C MET A 138 0.71 17.17 -12.54
N GLU A 139 1.87 16.60 -12.79
CA GLU A 139 2.07 15.51 -13.74
C GLU A 139 1.57 14.17 -13.18
N VAL A 140 1.36 13.20 -14.08
CA VAL A 140 0.96 11.83 -13.73
C VAL A 140 1.88 11.21 -12.67
N GLY A 141 3.19 11.43 -12.80
CA GLY A 141 4.19 10.93 -11.85
C GLY A 141 3.92 11.45 -10.45
N GLU A 142 3.76 12.76 -10.30
CA GLU A 142 3.52 13.43 -9.01
C GLU A 142 2.20 12.96 -8.36
N VAL A 143 1.12 12.83 -9.13
CA VAL A 143 -0.16 12.31 -8.60
C VAL A 143 -0.01 10.88 -8.10
N LYS A 144 0.69 10.03 -8.86
CA LYS A 144 1.03 8.66 -8.44
C LYS A 144 1.81 8.64 -7.14
N GLU A 145 2.74 9.57 -6.94
CA GLU A 145 3.49 9.66 -5.69
C GLU A 145 2.62 10.04 -4.50
N PHE A 146 1.68 10.98 -4.66
CA PHE A 146 0.74 11.29 -3.59
C PHE A 146 -0.15 10.09 -3.21
N LEU A 147 -0.60 9.31 -4.20
CA LEU A 147 -1.36 8.07 -3.95
C LEU A 147 -0.52 7.05 -3.18
N LEU A 148 0.68 6.73 -3.69
CA LEU A 148 1.53 5.66 -3.16
C LEU A 148 2.27 6.05 -1.88
N LYS A 149 2.83 7.26 -1.81
CA LYS A 149 3.75 7.68 -0.75
C LYS A 149 3.06 8.48 0.34
N ALA A 150 2.16 9.39 -0.01
CA ALA A 150 1.47 10.23 0.96
C ALA A 150 0.22 9.56 1.54
N GLN A 151 -0.62 8.93 0.70
CA GLN A 151 -1.81 8.20 1.16
C GLN A 151 -1.59 6.71 1.41
N ARG A 152 -0.49 6.12 0.90
CA ARG A 152 -0.21 4.68 1.05
C ARG A 152 -1.32 3.81 0.43
N GLU A 153 -1.93 4.31 -0.64
CA GLU A 153 -2.95 3.64 -1.45
C GLU A 153 -2.34 3.02 -2.72
N ARG A 154 -3.17 2.37 -3.55
CA ARG A 154 -2.79 1.90 -4.89
C ARG A 154 -2.61 3.05 -5.90
N ASP A 155 -1.90 2.78 -6.99
CA ASP A 155 -1.74 3.67 -8.14
C ASP A 155 -3.09 3.91 -8.86
N PHE A 156 -3.11 4.65 -9.98
CA PHE A 156 -4.29 4.85 -10.81
C PHE A 156 -5.02 3.54 -11.12
N ASP A 157 -6.34 3.54 -10.91
CA ASP A 157 -7.22 2.43 -11.24
C ASP A 157 -7.70 2.57 -12.69
N PHE A 158 -7.02 1.90 -13.61
CA PHE A 158 -7.43 1.87 -15.02
C PHE A 158 -8.71 1.07 -15.28
N THR A 159 -9.33 0.50 -14.25
CA THR A 159 -10.69 -0.06 -14.32
C THR A 159 -11.77 0.96 -13.96
N ASP A 160 -11.41 2.08 -13.35
CA ASP A 160 -12.30 3.20 -13.08
C ASP A 160 -12.24 4.22 -14.25
N PRO A 161 -13.33 4.41 -15.01
CA PRO A 161 -13.40 5.41 -16.07
C PRO A 161 -13.02 6.82 -15.63
N CYS A 162 -13.34 7.21 -14.39
CA CYS A 162 -12.98 8.52 -13.86
C CYS A 162 -11.47 8.66 -13.71
N GLU A 163 -10.80 7.66 -13.14
CA GLU A 163 -9.35 7.69 -12.97
C GLU A 163 -8.60 7.61 -14.30
N VAL A 164 -9.12 6.87 -15.28
CA VAL A 164 -8.61 6.88 -16.67
C VAL A 164 -8.70 8.28 -17.27
N ILE A 165 -9.85 8.95 -17.13
CA ILE A 165 -10.04 10.32 -17.61
C ILE A 165 -9.07 11.28 -16.91
N TYR A 166 -8.91 11.16 -15.59
CA TYR A 166 -7.97 11.99 -14.84
C TYR A 166 -6.53 11.77 -15.30
N TRP A 167 -6.10 10.51 -15.43
CA TRP A 167 -4.79 10.14 -15.96
C TRP A 167 -4.54 10.74 -17.34
N TYR A 168 -5.52 10.63 -18.25
CA TYR A 168 -5.43 11.20 -19.60
C TYR A 168 -5.28 12.71 -19.56
N CYS A 169 -6.07 13.39 -18.72
CA CYS A 169 -6.02 14.83 -18.57
C CYS A 169 -4.66 15.29 -18.01
N TYR A 170 -4.13 14.64 -16.96
CA TYR A 170 -2.78 14.96 -16.47
C TYR A 170 -1.71 14.73 -17.54
N ARG A 171 -1.79 13.61 -18.27
CA ARG A 171 -0.80 13.26 -19.29
C ARG A 171 -0.74 14.26 -20.44
N ASN A 172 -1.85 14.92 -20.74
CA ASN A 172 -2.01 15.90 -21.82
C ASN A 172 -2.17 17.35 -21.31
N HIS A 173 -1.90 17.60 -20.03
CA HIS A 173 -2.02 18.91 -19.38
C HIS A 173 -3.39 19.59 -19.58
N HIS A 174 -4.47 18.80 -19.57
CA HIS A 174 -5.84 19.30 -19.59
C HIS A 174 -6.33 19.60 -18.17
N GLY A 175 -7.01 20.74 -17.99
CA GLY A 175 -7.58 21.15 -16.70
C GLY A 175 -8.83 20.38 -16.28
N TYR A 176 -9.29 20.63 -15.05
CA TYR A 176 -10.42 19.91 -14.45
C TYR A 176 -11.72 20.01 -15.25
N GLU A 177 -11.97 21.16 -15.90
CA GLU A 177 -13.16 21.38 -16.71
C GLU A 177 -13.23 20.40 -17.91
N ALA A 178 -12.09 20.12 -18.53
CA ALA A 178 -12.02 19.12 -19.61
C ALA A 178 -12.31 17.71 -19.08
N ALA A 179 -11.78 17.37 -17.90
CA ALA A 179 -12.09 16.10 -17.24
C ALA A 179 -13.59 15.98 -16.93
N GLN A 180 -14.24 17.05 -16.46
CA GLN A 180 -15.69 17.05 -16.23
C GLN A 180 -16.49 16.84 -17.51
N ARG A 181 -16.16 17.52 -18.60
CA ARG A 181 -16.81 17.31 -19.91
C ARG A 181 -16.62 15.86 -20.41
N MET A 182 -15.43 15.29 -20.24
CA MET A 182 -15.19 13.90 -20.59
C MET A 182 -16.01 12.93 -19.74
N LYS A 183 -16.15 13.20 -18.43
CA LYS A 183 -17.00 12.38 -17.54
C LYS A 183 -18.47 12.42 -17.96
N GLN A 184 -19.01 13.60 -18.24
CA GLN A 184 -20.40 13.76 -18.71
C GLN A 184 -20.61 12.99 -20.02
N ARG A 185 -19.71 13.17 -21.00
CA ARG A 185 -19.79 12.45 -22.27
C ARG A 185 -19.61 10.93 -22.13
N TYR A 186 -18.84 10.48 -21.14
CA TYR A 186 -18.73 9.05 -20.81
C TYR A 186 -20.04 8.48 -20.28
N GLU A 187 -20.75 9.23 -19.41
CA GLU A 187 -22.05 8.82 -18.87
C GLU A 187 -23.12 8.67 -19.97
N GLU A 188 -22.99 9.44 -21.05
CA GLU A 188 -23.86 9.40 -22.24
C GLU A 188 -23.50 8.31 -23.25
N LEU A 189 -22.37 7.59 -23.07
CA LEU A 189 -21.97 6.55 -24.02
C LEU A 189 -23.01 5.41 -24.06
N PRO A 190 -23.43 4.98 -25.27
CA PRO A 190 -24.36 3.86 -25.42
C PRO A 190 -23.70 2.57 -24.94
N VAL A 191 -24.50 1.71 -24.32
CA VAL A 191 -24.10 0.33 -23.99
C VAL A 191 -24.62 -0.57 -25.10
N THR A 192 -23.71 -1.15 -25.87
CA THR A 192 -23.99 -2.06 -26.98
C THR A 192 -24.34 -3.48 -26.51
N GLY A 193 -24.06 -3.80 -25.24
CA GLY A 193 -24.41 -5.08 -24.62
C GLY A 193 -23.39 -6.19 -24.87
N GLN A 194 -22.26 -5.88 -25.52
CA GLN A 194 -21.16 -6.80 -25.73
C GLN A 194 -20.32 -6.91 -24.47
N LYS A 195 -20.76 -7.69 -23.47
CA LYS A 195 -20.00 -7.88 -22.23
C LYS A 195 -18.55 -8.29 -22.51
N ARG A 196 -17.61 -7.45 -22.08
CA ARG A 196 -16.17 -7.73 -22.12
C ARG A 196 -15.62 -7.91 -20.71
N ASP A 197 -14.56 -8.71 -20.60
CA ASP A 197 -13.78 -8.78 -19.37
C ASP A 197 -12.90 -7.53 -19.26
N LEU A 198 -12.86 -6.90 -18.09
CA LEU A 198 -11.94 -5.77 -17.87
C LEU A 198 -10.47 -6.19 -17.98
N LYS A 199 -10.14 -7.47 -17.78
CA LYS A 199 -8.78 -7.98 -18.04
C LYS A 199 -8.40 -7.84 -19.51
N ASP A 200 -9.30 -8.21 -20.43
CA ASP A 200 -9.07 -8.04 -21.87
C ASP A 200 -8.86 -6.56 -22.20
N CYS A 201 -9.58 -5.67 -21.51
CA CYS A 201 -9.37 -4.23 -21.62
C CYS A 201 -7.96 -3.83 -21.15
N LEU A 202 -7.52 -4.28 -19.97
CA LEU A 202 -6.16 -3.97 -19.49
C LEU A 202 -5.07 -4.58 -20.38
N ASP A 203 -5.29 -5.75 -20.97
CA ASP A 203 -4.32 -6.41 -21.84
C ASP A 203 -4.12 -5.66 -23.17
N VAL A 204 -5.16 -4.99 -23.70
CA VAL A 204 -4.96 -4.09 -24.87
C VAL A 204 -4.14 -2.84 -24.53
N LEU A 205 -4.12 -2.41 -23.26
CA LEU A 205 -3.19 -1.36 -22.81
C LEU A 205 -1.78 -1.89 -22.65
N ARG A 206 -1.61 -3.04 -21.98
CA ARG A 206 -0.30 -3.65 -21.70
C ARG A 206 0.43 -4.05 -22.98
N SER A 207 -0.30 -4.54 -23.98
CA SER A 207 0.23 -4.89 -25.30
C SER A 207 0.52 -3.66 -26.19
N GLY A 208 0.16 -2.45 -25.74
CA GLY A 208 0.35 -1.21 -26.50
C GLY A 208 -0.59 -1.04 -27.70
N GLN A 209 -1.62 -1.89 -27.83
CA GLN A 209 -2.63 -1.79 -28.89
C GLN A 209 -3.48 -0.51 -28.77
N ILE A 210 -3.67 -0.02 -27.54
CA ILE A 210 -4.30 1.27 -27.27
C ILE A 210 -3.33 2.17 -26.52
N ARG A 211 -3.14 3.38 -27.03
CA ARG A 211 -2.35 4.43 -26.38
C ARG A 211 -3.27 5.42 -25.70
N LEU A 212 -3.35 5.38 -24.37
CA LEU A 212 -4.24 6.25 -23.61
C LEU A 212 -3.92 7.73 -23.77
N ASN A 213 -2.70 8.11 -24.13
CA ASN A 213 -2.33 9.52 -24.26
C ASN A 213 -2.92 10.22 -25.49
N THR A 214 -3.66 9.53 -26.36
CA THR A 214 -4.33 10.14 -27.52
C THR A 214 -5.84 10.24 -27.31
N HIS A 215 -6.49 11.23 -27.92
CA HIS A 215 -7.94 11.39 -27.85
C HIS A 215 -8.68 10.15 -28.34
N GLU A 216 -8.26 9.57 -29.48
CA GLU A 216 -8.84 8.35 -30.01
C GLU A 216 -8.63 7.16 -29.07
N GLY A 217 -7.40 7.00 -28.54
CA GLY A 217 -7.06 5.88 -27.68
C GLY A 217 -7.83 5.88 -26.36
N VAL A 218 -7.95 7.04 -25.70
CA VAL A 218 -8.71 7.13 -24.45
C VAL A 218 -10.20 6.84 -24.68
N TRP A 219 -10.82 7.37 -25.74
CA TRP A 219 -12.24 7.11 -26.01
C TRP A 219 -12.51 5.67 -26.45
N LYS A 220 -11.60 5.07 -27.23
CA LYS A 220 -11.67 3.64 -27.55
C LYS A 220 -11.62 2.81 -26.27
N TYR A 221 -10.72 3.14 -25.34
CA TYR A 221 -10.61 2.45 -24.06
C TYR A 221 -11.82 2.65 -23.14
N LEU A 222 -12.32 3.88 -23.03
CA LEU A 222 -13.53 4.19 -22.26
C LEU A 222 -14.76 3.44 -22.83
N GLY A 223 -14.86 3.30 -24.16
CA GLY A 223 -15.86 2.45 -24.79
C GLY A 223 -15.74 0.98 -24.35
N LEU A 224 -14.52 0.45 -24.28
CA LEU A 224 -14.29 -0.91 -23.75
C LEU A 224 -14.70 -1.02 -22.27
N LEU A 225 -14.39 -0.02 -21.44
CA LEU A 225 -14.81 0.00 -20.03
C LEU A 225 -16.33 0.10 -19.86
N ARG A 226 -17.03 0.80 -20.76
CA ARG A 226 -18.49 0.92 -20.75
C ARG A 226 -19.20 -0.41 -20.98
N GLU A 227 -18.63 -1.25 -21.86
CA GLU A 227 -19.06 -2.63 -22.10
C GLU A 227 -18.47 -3.63 -21.09
N GLY A 228 -17.44 -3.19 -20.37
CA GLY A 228 -16.72 -3.95 -19.39
C GLY A 228 -17.63 -4.26 -18.21
N SER A 229 -17.97 -5.54 -18.04
CA SER A 229 -18.49 -6.00 -16.77
C SER A 229 -17.30 -6.48 -15.96
N LEU A 230 -17.15 -6.00 -14.72
CA LEU A 230 -16.22 -6.59 -13.76
C LEU A 230 -16.55 -8.08 -13.61
N LYS A 231 -15.84 -8.93 -14.35
CA LYS A 231 -15.43 -10.22 -13.82
C LYS A 231 -14.36 -9.88 -12.76
N SER A 232 -14.83 -9.29 -11.65
CA SER A 232 -14.04 -8.47 -10.74
C SER A 232 -12.80 -9.19 -10.22
N ASP A 233 -11.72 -8.42 -10.03
CA ASP A 233 -10.64 -8.76 -9.09
C ASP A 233 -9.96 -10.11 -9.37
N GLN A 234 -10.12 -10.70 -10.56
CA GLN A 234 -9.79 -12.11 -10.76
C GLN A 234 -8.32 -12.40 -10.52
N GLU A 235 -7.39 -11.52 -10.91
CA GLU A 235 -5.97 -11.81 -10.74
C GLU A 235 -5.53 -11.69 -9.28
N ALA A 236 -5.85 -10.58 -8.61
CA ALA A 236 -5.52 -10.42 -7.19
C ALA A 236 -6.26 -11.44 -6.33
N TYR A 237 -7.52 -11.76 -6.66
CA TYR A 237 -8.27 -12.86 -6.04
C TYR A 237 -7.65 -14.23 -6.34
N ARG A 238 -7.20 -14.51 -7.57
CA ARG A 238 -6.52 -15.77 -7.92
C ARG A 238 -5.22 -15.91 -7.13
N TRP A 239 -4.41 -14.85 -7.06
CA TRP A 239 -3.22 -14.81 -6.23
C TRP A 239 -3.56 -15.01 -4.77
N PHE A 240 -4.54 -14.28 -4.24
CA PHE A 240 -5.00 -14.45 -2.86
C PHE A 240 -5.42 -15.89 -2.56
N VAL A 241 -6.24 -16.51 -3.42
CA VAL A 241 -6.66 -17.92 -3.27
C VAL A 241 -5.46 -18.87 -3.33
N ARG A 242 -4.52 -18.64 -4.26
CA ARG A 242 -3.30 -19.46 -4.39
C ARG A 242 -2.43 -19.38 -3.14
N LEU A 243 -2.18 -18.17 -2.63
CA LEU A 243 -1.42 -17.94 -1.41
C LEU A 243 -2.15 -18.49 -0.19
N MET A 244 -3.48 -18.34 -0.11
CA MET A 244 -4.29 -18.94 0.95
C MET A 244 -4.20 -20.46 0.95
N GLU A 245 -4.29 -21.10 -0.22
CA GLU A 245 -4.20 -22.54 -0.32
C GLU A 245 -2.81 -23.06 0.05
N HIS A 246 -1.76 -22.32 -0.33
CA HIS A 246 -0.40 -22.63 0.11
C HIS A 246 -0.27 -22.50 1.63
N SER A 247 -0.75 -21.39 2.20
CA SER A 247 -0.75 -21.15 3.64
C SER A 247 -1.48 -22.27 4.41
N ARG A 248 -2.66 -22.71 3.91
CA ARG A 248 -3.39 -23.84 4.48
C ARG A 248 -2.62 -25.15 4.43
N ARG A 249 -1.88 -25.42 3.35
CA ARG A 249 -1.01 -26.61 3.27
C ARG A 249 0.10 -26.56 4.31
N ILE A 250 0.74 -25.42 4.50
CA ILE A 250 1.77 -25.23 5.53
C ILE A 250 1.17 -25.48 6.92
N ILE A 251 0.06 -24.81 7.24
CA ILE A 251 -0.60 -24.94 8.56
C ILE A 251 -1.08 -26.38 8.82
N ALA A 252 -1.62 -27.05 7.81
CA ALA A 252 -2.00 -28.46 7.94
C ALA A 252 -0.79 -29.35 8.28
N ARG A 253 0.40 -29.06 7.70
CA ARG A 253 1.64 -29.77 8.07
C ARG A 253 2.08 -29.43 9.49
N MET A 254 1.97 -28.18 9.93
CA MET A 254 2.27 -27.77 11.32
C MET A 254 1.38 -28.54 12.30
N TYR A 255 0.06 -28.48 12.11
CA TYR A 255 -0.89 -29.23 12.96
C TYR A 255 -0.70 -30.74 12.89
N GLN A 256 -0.22 -31.27 11.75
CA GLN A 256 0.12 -32.69 11.62
C GLN A 256 1.34 -33.06 12.47
N LYS A 257 2.39 -32.22 12.49
CA LYS A 257 3.56 -32.39 13.36
C LYS A 257 3.12 -32.40 14.84
N ASP A 258 2.29 -31.44 15.27
CA ASP A 258 1.80 -31.36 16.65
C ASP A 258 1.05 -32.63 17.07
N VAL A 259 0.23 -33.19 16.16
CA VAL A 259 -0.49 -34.45 16.41
C VAL A 259 0.47 -35.64 16.55
N GLU A 260 1.50 -35.70 15.70
CA GLU A 260 2.50 -36.77 15.73
C GLU A 260 3.34 -36.73 17.01
N GLU A 261 3.72 -35.53 17.48
CA GLU A 261 4.44 -35.32 18.73
C GLU A 261 3.67 -35.84 19.94
N VAL A 262 2.35 -35.61 19.99
CA VAL A 262 1.49 -36.13 21.07
C VAL A 262 0.95 -37.55 20.80
N ARG A 263 1.47 -38.25 19.77
CA ARG A 263 1.05 -39.59 19.32
C ARG A 263 -0.46 -39.72 19.05
N GLY A 264 -1.08 -38.64 18.58
CA GLY A 264 -2.47 -38.62 18.16
C GLY A 264 -2.69 -39.27 16.79
N SER A 265 -3.95 -39.49 16.42
CA SER A 265 -4.34 -40.20 15.18
C SER A 265 -5.01 -39.30 14.12
N LYS A 266 -5.26 -38.03 14.45
CA LYS A 266 -5.93 -37.08 13.54
C LYS A 266 -5.03 -36.82 12.33
N ARG A 267 -5.62 -36.80 11.13
CA ARG A 267 -4.94 -36.40 9.89
C ARG A 267 -5.47 -35.06 9.44
N TRP A 268 -4.58 -34.09 9.27
CA TRP A 268 -4.92 -32.75 8.80
C TRP A 268 -4.67 -32.61 7.30
N LYS A 269 -5.62 -31.98 6.60
CA LYS A 269 -5.49 -31.57 5.20
C LYS A 269 -5.70 -30.06 5.09
N ALA A 270 -5.21 -29.46 4.01
CA ALA A 270 -5.38 -28.02 3.76
C ALA A 270 -6.85 -27.58 3.82
N GLN A 271 -7.77 -28.38 3.27
CA GLN A 271 -9.22 -28.15 3.31
C GLN A 271 -9.82 -28.12 4.72
N ASP A 272 -9.14 -28.70 5.72
CA ASP A 272 -9.58 -28.69 7.12
C ASP A 272 -9.16 -27.40 7.84
N ILE A 273 -8.32 -26.57 7.21
CA ILE A 273 -7.79 -25.34 7.78
C ILE A 273 -8.73 -24.17 7.45
N SER A 274 -9.40 -23.66 8.48
CA SER A 274 -10.33 -22.56 8.35
C SER A 274 -9.61 -21.21 8.20
N PRO A 275 -10.29 -20.16 7.71
CA PRO A 275 -9.78 -18.79 7.78
C PRO A 275 -9.38 -18.34 9.20
N GLY A 276 -10.02 -18.89 10.22
CA GLY A 276 -9.67 -18.62 11.61
C GLY A 276 -8.35 -19.26 12.03
N ASP A 277 -8.07 -20.47 11.53
CA ASP A 277 -6.78 -21.14 11.75
C ASP A 277 -5.64 -20.35 11.10
N VAL A 278 -5.86 -19.85 9.88
CA VAL A 278 -4.88 -18.98 9.21
C VAL A 278 -4.61 -17.70 9.99
N GLU A 279 -5.65 -16.99 10.44
CA GLU A 279 -5.46 -15.80 11.27
C GLU A 279 -4.69 -16.14 12.55
N LYS A 280 -5.06 -17.22 13.24
CA LYS A 280 -4.45 -17.62 14.51
C LYS A 280 -2.99 -18.02 14.39
N VAL A 281 -2.61 -18.74 13.33
CA VAL A 281 -1.22 -19.16 13.15
C VAL A 281 -0.34 -17.98 12.75
N ILE A 282 -0.80 -17.13 11.82
CA ILE A 282 -0.02 -15.96 11.38
C ILE A 282 0.11 -14.93 12.51
N PHE A 283 -0.95 -14.71 13.28
CA PHE A 283 -1.01 -13.67 14.32
C PHE A 283 -1.07 -14.27 15.73
N ASN A 284 -0.34 -15.35 16.00
CA ASN A 284 -0.40 -16.04 17.30
C ASN A 284 0.07 -15.17 18.49
N GLY A 285 0.92 -14.17 18.26
CA GLY A 285 1.33 -13.19 19.27
C GLY A 285 0.28 -12.13 19.60
N VAL A 286 -0.86 -12.09 18.89
CA VAL A 286 -1.96 -11.20 19.27
C VAL A 286 -2.73 -11.81 20.44
N PRO A 287 -2.90 -11.10 21.57
CA PRO A 287 -3.64 -11.64 22.72
C PRO A 287 -5.10 -11.94 22.37
N VAL A 288 -5.68 -12.92 23.06
CA VAL A 288 -7.10 -13.24 22.94
C VAL A 288 -7.95 -12.43 23.92
N ASP A 289 -9.20 -12.16 23.53
CA ASP A 289 -10.24 -11.64 24.40
C ASP A 289 -10.89 -12.76 25.24
N ASN A 290 -11.78 -12.37 26.16
CA ASN A 290 -12.50 -13.30 27.03
C ASN A 290 -13.38 -14.32 26.26
N MET A 291 -13.62 -14.10 24.96
CA MET A 291 -14.38 -14.99 24.08
C MET A 291 -13.47 -15.88 23.22
N GLY A 292 -12.14 -15.83 23.42
CA GLY A 292 -11.16 -16.60 22.66
C GLY A 292 -10.91 -16.09 21.24
N ASN A 293 -11.32 -14.86 20.92
CA ASN A 293 -10.99 -14.20 19.64
C ASN A 293 -9.75 -13.33 19.81
N LEU A 294 -8.93 -13.18 18.76
CA LEU A 294 -7.82 -12.23 18.80
C LEU A 294 -8.33 -10.80 19.05
N LYS A 295 -7.71 -10.08 19.99
CA LYS A 295 -8.02 -8.66 20.30
C LYS A 295 -7.97 -7.83 19.02
N LYS A 296 -8.81 -6.79 18.95
CA LYS A 296 -8.89 -5.90 17.77
C LYS A 296 -7.59 -5.12 17.58
N MET A 297 -7.27 -4.77 16.34
CA MET A 297 -6.10 -3.93 16.02
C MET A 297 -6.09 -2.60 16.78
N SER A 298 -7.28 -2.05 17.07
CA SER A 298 -7.41 -0.78 17.79
C SER A 298 -6.83 -0.80 19.22
N ALA A 299 -6.61 -1.98 19.80
CA ALA A 299 -5.99 -2.13 21.11
C ALA A 299 -4.46 -2.29 21.06
N SER A 300 -3.86 -2.29 19.87
CA SER A 300 -2.40 -2.29 19.73
C SER A 300 -1.88 -0.86 19.60
N ILE A 301 -0.74 -0.59 20.23
CA ILE A 301 -0.04 0.69 20.16
C ILE A 301 0.47 0.99 18.74
N LEU A 302 0.64 -0.04 17.91
CA LEU A 302 1.00 0.06 16.49
C LEU A 302 -0.22 0.30 15.58
N SER A 303 -1.44 0.43 16.13
CA SER A 303 -2.68 0.68 15.37
C SER A 303 -2.58 1.86 14.40
N LYS A 304 -1.93 2.95 14.82
CA LYS A 304 -1.69 4.14 13.98
C LYS A 304 -0.73 3.86 12.83
N HIS A 305 0.32 3.08 13.08
CA HIS A 305 1.36 2.75 12.10
C HIS A 305 0.83 1.78 11.03
N PHE A 306 0.08 0.76 11.45
CA PHE A 306 -0.41 -0.29 10.57
C PHE A 306 -1.80 -0.03 9.98
N ALA A 307 -2.53 0.98 10.46
CA ALA A 307 -3.77 1.47 9.85
C ALA A 307 -4.79 0.36 9.49
N GLN A 308 -5.03 -0.56 10.42
CA GLN A 308 -5.97 -1.70 10.28
C GLN A 308 -5.64 -2.75 9.20
N LYS A 309 -4.39 -2.80 8.70
CA LYS A 309 -3.95 -3.73 7.64
C LYS A 309 -3.75 -5.19 8.09
N ARG A 310 -4.32 -5.59 9.23
CA ARG A 310 -4.21 -6.97 9.75
C ARG A 310 -5.16 -7.89 8.97
N LEU A 311 -4.63 -8.98 8.43
CA LEU A 311 -5.41 -9.99 7.71
C LEU A 311 -6.26 -10.85 8.68
N SER A 312 -7.40 -10.31 9.11
CA SER A 312 -8.30 -11.00 10.05
C SER A 312 -9.14 -12.11 9.40
N ARG A 313 -9.69 -13.03 10.21
CA ARG A 313 -10.67 -14.03 9.78
C ARG A 313 -11.86 -13.40 9.06
N GLN A 314 -12.34 -12.24 9.55
CA GLN A 314 -13.44 -11.52 8.90
C GLN A 314 -13.02 -11.03 7.52
N ARG A 315 -11.83 -10.44 7.39
CA ARG A 315 -11.27 -9.97 6.13
C ARG A 315 -11.09 -11.11 5.13
N ILE A 316 -10.46 -12.21 5.54
CA ILE A 316 -10.29 -13.41 4.70
C ILE A 316 -11.65 -13.92 4.21
N ASN A 317 -12.64 -14.05 5.10
CA ASN A 317 -13.99 -14.48 4.71
C ASN A 317 -14.67 -13.50 3.74
N GLN A 318 -14.50 -12.19 3.93
CA GLN A 318 -15.08 -11.19 3.04
C GLN A 318 -14.45 -11.25 1.64
N ILE A 319 -13.13 -11.48 1.55
CA ILE A 319 -12.45 -11.69 0.27
C ILE A 319 -12.92 -12.99 -0.39
N LEU A 320 -12.87 -14.12 0.31
CA LEU A 320 -13.26 -15.44 -0.23
C LEU A 320 -14.72 -15.47 -0.73
N ASN A 321 -15.61 -14.74 -0.05
CA ASN A 321 -17.01 -14.59 -0.47
C ASN A 321 -17.23 -13.48 -1.50
N ARG A 322 -16.15 -12.90 -2.05
CA ARG A 322 -16.16 -11.80 -3.03
C ARG A 322 -16.96 -10.56 -2.58
N LYS A 323 -17.06 -10.34 -1.26
CA LYS A 323 -17.72 -9.17 -0.66
C LYS A 323 -16.79 -7.96 -0.54
N GLN A 324 -15.48 -8.18 -0.54
CA GLN A 324 -14.47 -7.12 -0.58
C GLN A 324 -13.36 -7.50 -1.57
N GLN A 325 -12.71 -6.48 -2.13
CA GLN A 325 -11.56 -6.65 -3.02
C GLN A 325 -10.30 -7.00 -2.24
N VAL A 326 -9.35 -7.68 -2.89
CA VAL A 326 -8.01 -7.94 -2.36
C VAL A 326 -7.18 -6.65 -2.30
N GLU A 327 -6.54 -6.42 -1.16
CA GLU A 327 -5.56 -5.34 -0.96
C GLU A 327 -4.13 -5.90 -0.98
N ARG A 328 -3.16 -5.05 -1.33
CA ARG A 328 -1.74 -5.45 -1.37
C ARG A 328 -1.24 -6.06 -0.07
N PHE A 329 -1.74 -5.57 1.08
CA PHE A 329 -1.33 -6.06 2.39
C PHE A 329 -1.81 -7.48 2.67
N ASP A 330 -2.93 -7.90 2.07
CA ASP A 330 -3.39 -9.29 2.16
C ASP A 330 -2.38 -10.23 1.48
N LEU A 331 -1.91 -9.85 0.28
CA LEU A 331 -0.93 -10.62 -0.49
C LEU A 331 0.45 -10.61 0.18
N ILE A 332 0.92 -9.44 0.63
CA ILE A 332 2.20 -9.27 1.33
C ILE A 332 2.24 -10.12 2.61
N THR A 333 1.16 -10.16 3.38
CA THR A 333 1.09 -10.94 4.63
C THR A 333 1.12 -12.44 4.38
N LEU A 334 0.34 -12.92 3.40
CA LEU A 334 0.32 -14.35 3.08
C LEU A 334 1.66 -14.81 2.48
N GLU A 335 2.25 -14.02 1.60
CA GLU A 335 3.57 -14.32 1.04
C GLU A 335 4.65 -14.31 2.12
N PHE A 336 4.61 -13.34 3.04
CA PHE A 336 5.53 -13.32 4.19
C PHE A 336 5.42 -14.60 5.01
N PHE A 337 4.20 -15.02 5.36
CA PHE A 337 3.99 -16.26 6.09
C PHE A 337 4.56 -17.46 5.32
N ILE A 338 4.24 -17.60 4.03
CA ILE A 338 4.74 -18.72 3.21
C ILE A 338 6.27 -18.75 3.20
N ILE A 339 6.92 -17.62 2.92
CA ILE A 339 8.38 -17.54 2.86
C ILE A 339 9.03 -17.76 4.23
N SER A 340 8.43 -17.27 5.31
CA SER A 340 8.93 -17.52 6.66
C SER A 340 8.97 -19.01 7.04
N GLN A 341 8.12 -19.83 6.42
CA GLN A 341 7.99 -21.26 6.75
C GLN A 341 8.70 -22.16 5.72
N GLU A 342 8.61 -21.85 4.43
CA GLU A 342 9.24 -22.65 3.37
C GLU A 342 10.74 -22.36 3.23
N MET A 343 11.20 -21.21 3.74
CA MET A 343 12.62 -20.81 3.75
C MET A 343 13.12 -20.59 5.18
N GLU A 344 12.63 -21.39 6.14
CA GLU A 344 13.08 -21.33 7.55
C GLU A 344 14.59 -21.58 7.65
N ASP A 345 15.12 -22.58 6.93
CA ASP A 345 16.53 -22.97 6.93
C ASP A 345 17.43 -22.09 6.03
N ALA A 346 16.87 -21.13 5.29
CA ALA A 346 17.63 -20.27 4.39
C ALA A 346 18.28 -19.10 5.14
N ASP A 347 19.44 -18.66 4.65
CA ASP A 347 20.06 -17.42 5.11
C ASP A 347 19.11 -16.23 4.97
N ALA A 348 19.10 -15.35 5.97
CA ALA A 348 18.21 -14.19 6.05
C ALA A 348 18.26 -13.32 4.77
N LYS A 349 19.43 -13.13 4.18
CA LYS A 349 19.60 -12.33 2.96
C LYS A 349 19.08 -13.05 1.73
N GLU A 350 19.21 -14.36 1.65
CA GLU A 350 18.60 -15.17 0.59
C GLU A 350 17.07 -15.11 0.65
N ARG A 351 16.51 -15.39 1.84
CA ARG A 351 15.07 -15.30 2.12
C ARG A 351 14.50 -13.93 1.77
N TYR A 352 15.17 -12.86 2.19
CA TYR A 352 14.79 -11.49 1.89
C TYR A 352 14.76 -11.19 0.38
N ARG A 353 15.82 -11.57 -0.36
CA ARG A 353 15.89 -11.35 -1.81
C ARG A 353 14.82 -12.16 -2.55
N PHE A 354 14.59 -13.40 -2.13
CA PHE A 354 13.56 -14.25 -2.68
C PHE A 354 12.18 -13.63 -2.51
N PHE A 355 11.81 -13.29 -1.26
CA PHE A 355 10.54 -12.62 -0.95
C PHE A 355 10.32 -11.39 -1.82
N ARG A 356 11.32 -10.47 -1.88
CA ARG A 356 11.21 -9.24 -2.66
C ARG A 356 10.93 -9.50 -4.14
N ARG A 357 11.58 -10.50 -4.74
CA ARG A 357 11.36 -10.84 -6.14
C ARG A 357 9.94 -11.37 -6.36
N GLU A 358 9.51 -12.34 -5.55
CA GLU A 358 8.20 -12.97 -5.70
C GLU A 358 7.07 -11.96 -5.44
N ILE A 359 7.09 -11.26 -4.31
CA ILE A 359 6.02 -10.31 -3.99
C ILE A 359 5.97 -9.15 -4.97
N GLN A 360 7.12 -8.67 -5.48
CA GLN A 360 7.13 -7.60 -6.47
C GLN A 360 6.51 -8.05 -7.80
N GLN A 361 6.72 -9.31 -8.19
CA GLN A 361 6.08 -9.90 -9.36
C GLN A 361 4.56 -10.04 -9.14
N ILE A 362 4.13 -10.57 -7.99
CA ILE A 362 2.71 -10.69 -7.63
C ILE A 362 2.01 -9.31 -7.65
N LEU A 363 2.61 -8.30 -7.00
CA LEU A 363 2.07 -6.95 -6.96
C LEU A 363 1.98 -6.35 -8.37
N LYS A 364 3.01 -6.54 -9.20
CA LYS A 364 3.01 -6.07 -10.60
C LYS A 364 1.88 -6.70 -11.42
N GLU A 365 1.66 -8.01 -11.30
CA GLU A 365 0.57 -8.71 -12.00
C GLU A 365 -0.81 -8.23 -11.53
N CYS A 366 -0.93 -7.91 -10.24
CA CYS A 366 -2.12 -7.34 -9.63
C CYS A 366 -2.28 -5.84 -9.89
N SER A 367 -1.36 -5.21 -10.64
CA SER A 367 -1.31 -3.75 -10.87
C SER A 367 -1.29 -2.94 -9.57
N MET A 368 -0.66 -3.51 -8.54
CA MET A 368 -0.37 -2.88 -7.26
C MET A 368 1.06 -2.30 -7.31
N GLY A 369 1.26 -1.13 -6.70
CA GLY A 369 2.56 -0.45 -6.71
C GLY A 369 3.67 -1.27 -6.05
N GLU A 370 4.93 -0.90 -6.28
CA GLU A 370 6.09 -1.56 -5.69
C GLU A 370 6.10 -1.48 -4.16
N LEU A 371 6.90 -2.34 -3.52
CA LEU A 371 7.14 -2.25 -2.08
C LEU A 371 7.71 -0.89 -1.71
N TYR A 372 7.23 -0.33 -0.59
CA TYR A 372 7.62 0.99 -0.13
C TYR A 372 7.99 0.96 1.35
N ILE A 373 9.30 1.06 1.64
CA ILE A 373 9.86 0.92 2.99
C ILE A 373 9.36 1.97 3.99
N VAL A 374 8.86 3.11 3.50
CA VAL A 374 8.31 4.16 4.37
C VAL A 374 6.90 3.79 4.85
N ASN A 375 6.26 2.78 4.25
CA ASN A 375 5.05 2.18 4.80
C ASN A 375 5.42 1.31 6.02
N PRO A 376 4.93 1.64 7.24
CA PRO A 376 5.35 0.94 8.45
C PRO A 376 5.08 -0.56 8.45
N TYR A 377 3.99 -1.01 7.83
CA TYR A 377 3.66 -2.43 7.77
C TYR A 377 4.60 -3.19 6.83
N GLU A 378 4.96 -2.60 5.69
CA GLU A 378 5.90 -3.23 4.75
C GLU A 378 7.32 -3.22 5.32
N CYS A 379 7.71 -2.12 5.98
CA CYS A 379 8.97 -2.02 6.72
C CYS A 379 9.10 -3.13 7.77
N PHE A 380 8.06 -3.30 8.59
CA PHE A 380 7.96 -4.34 9.60
C PHE A 380 8.15 -5.75 9.01
N ILE A 381 7.42 -6.08 7.94
CA ILE A 381 7.56 -7.38 7.24
C ILE A 381 8.98 -7.58 6.71
N LEU A 382 9.56 -6.54 6.10
CA LEU A 382 10.91 -6.59 5.54
C LEU A 382 11.99 -6.75 6.61
N MET A 383 11.81 -6.15 7.79
CA MET A 383 12.71 -6.34 8.93
C MET A 383 12.60 -7.76 9.49
N CYS A 384 11.39 -8.30 9.65
CA CYS A 384 11.20 -9.67 10.14
C CYS A 384 11.88 -10.71 9.23
N LEU A 385 11.85 -10.50 7.90
CA LEU A 385 12.49 -11.43 6.96
C LEU A 385 14.02 -11.49 7.10
N LEU A 386 14.62 -10.47 7.71
CA LEU A 386 16.06 -10.37 7.94
C LEU A 386 16.50 -10.96 9.30
N THR A 387 15.57 -11.47 10.10
CA THR A 387 15.87 -12.16 11.36
C THR A 387 15.96 -13.67 11.14
N ASP A 388 16.54 -14.42 12.08
CA ASP A 388 16.70 -15.87 11.96
C ASP A 388 15.35 -16.62 11.93
N CYS A 389 14.42 -16.20 12.79
CA CYS A 389 13.07 -16.78 12.92
C CYS A 389 11.98 -15.74 12.59
N PRO A 390 11.71 -15.43 11.31
CA PRO A 390 10.85 -14.30 10.93
C PRO A 390 9.46 -14.32 11.53
N LEU A 391 8.80 -15.50 11.57
CA LEU A 391 7.45 -15.61 12.12
C LEU A 391 7.44 -15.46 13.64
N ALA A 392 8.46 -15.96 14.34
CA ALA A 392 8.56 -15.80 15.80
C ALA A 392 8.72 -14.33 16.17
N VAL A 393 9.62 -13.61 15.49
CA VAL A 393 9.85 -12.17 15.70
C VAL A 393 8.62 -11.35 15.34
N PHE A 394 7.96 -11.69 14.24
CA PHE A 394 6.69 -11.07 13.86
C PHE A 394 5.66 -11.20 14.98
N SER A 395 5.56 -12.38 15.58
CA SER A 395 4.64 -12.66 16.68
C SER A 395 5.00 -11.93 17.96
N GLU A 396 6.27 -11.92 18.35
CA GLU A 396 6.74 -11.20 19.54
C GLU A 396 6.48 -9.69 19.41
N ILE A 397 6.74 -9.09 18.25
CA ILE A 397 6.43 -7.68 18.00
C ILE A 397 4.92 -7.41 18.12
N TRP A 398 4.08 -8.34 17.67
CA TRP A 398 2.63 -8.24 17.88
C TRP A 398 2.30 -8.26 19.36
N GLU A 399 2.82 -9.21 20.13
CA GLU A 399 2.61 -9.35 21.58
C GLU A 399 3.00 -8.06 22.31
N MET A 400 4.25 -7.60 22.11
CA MET A 400 4.76 -6.34 22.66
C MET A 400 3.85 -5.15 22.34
N SER A 401 3.24 -5.13 21.15
CA SER A 401 2.37 -4.03 20.73
C SER A 401 1.06 -3.93 21.51
N TYR A 402 0.63 -5.01 22.17
CA TYR A 402 -0.56 -5.05 23.02
C TYR A 402 -0.23 -4.95 24.52
N GLU A 403 1.02 -5.23 24.91
CA GLU A 403 1.49 -5.12 26.30
C GLU A 403 1.99 -3.70 26.66
N ALA A 404 2.38 -2.90 25.67
CA ALA A 404 2.93 -1.56 25.88
C ALA A 404 1.94 -0.52 26.48
N GLU A 405 0.67 -0.86 26.69
CA GLU A 405 -0.25 -0.03 27.50
C GLU A 405 -0.04 -0.22 29.02
N GLU A 406 0.76 -1.20 29.44
CA GLU A 406 1.12 -1.48 30.84
C GLU A 406 2.50 -0.92 31.27
N LEU A 407 3.18 -0.14 30.40
CA LEU A 407 4.51 0.47 30.65
C LEU A 407 4.47 1.99 30.87
#